data_AF-A0A7V9JJM8-F1
#
_entry.id   AF-A0A7V9JJM8-F1
#
_cell.length_a   1.000
_cell.length_b   1.000
_cell.length_c   1.000
_cell.angle_alpha   90.00
_cell.angle_beta   90.00
_cell.angle_gamma   90.00
#
_symmetry.space_group_name_H-M   'P 1'
#
loop_
_entity.id
_entity.type
_entity.pdbx_description
1 polymer ?
#
loop_
_entity_poly.entity_id
_entity_poly.type
_entity_poly.pdbx_seq_one_letter_code
_entity_poly.pdbx_strand_id
1 'polypeptide(L)'
;MKLSSADRVLFPESGITKGDLFDYYDRIAPVLVPHLHNRPFTMKRWREGIRGGSFFQKQAPKGMPSWIPTRQFRTHPREGGSRLVDFPLVNSREALLWMVQMHCIDMNAWYSRVDKPARPDFVLFDLDPPDGEFRLAVRAARLVREALEQLELRSYVKTSGADGIHVLVPITRRHGFDQTHGFAEAVSKRLAAENPGVITTEWLKRKRVGVLIDYHQNGAGKTIASAYSARPKEGAPVSTPLRWEELTATLDPRQLGMEAVLRRVDEHGDLFEPVLGGGQSLGAALRRLERHSASQAAPRRPSQIGVRST
;
A
#
# COMPACT_ATOMS: atom_id res chain seq x y z
N MET A 1 -18.56 10.00 20.47
CA MET A 1 -19.46 10.03 19.29
C MET A 1 -20.41 8.84 19.37
N LYS A 2 -21.69 8.96 19.00
CA LYS A 2 -22.66 7.84 19.01
C LYS A 2 -22.68 7.13 17.66
N LEU A 3 -22.45 5.82 17.65
CA LEU A 3 -22.58 4.96 16.46
C LEU A 3 -24.08 4.74 16.15
N SER A 4 -24.45 4.86 14.87
CA SER A 4 -25.80 4.48 14.41
C SER A 4 -25.78 3.13 13.71
N SER A 5 -26.87 2.36 13.86
CA SER A 5 -27.05 1.05 13.22
C SER A 5 -25.89 0.08 13.51
N ALA A 6 -25.52 -0.04 14.79
CA ALA A 6 -24.40 -0.87 15.22
C ALA A 6 -24.62 -2.35 14.87
N ASP A 7 -25.86 -2.82 14.97
CA ASP A 7 -26.35 -4.16 14.63
C ASP A 7 -26.37 -4.46 13.12
N ARG A 8 -26.14 -3.47 12.26
CA ARG A 8 -26.10 -3.69 10.81
C ARG A 8 -24.96 -4.64 10.47
N VAL A 9 -25.29 -5.81 9.94
CA VAL A 9 -24.36 -6.77 9.37
C VAL A 9 -23.69 -6.18 8.12
N LEU A 10 -22.36 -6.14 8.11
CA LEU A 10 -21.56 -5.69 6.96
C LEU A 10 -20.92 -6.85 6.20
N PHE A 11 -20.68 -7.97 6.89
CA PHE A 11 -20.07 -9.20 6.35
C PHE A 11 -21.02 -10.38 6.60
N PRO A 12 -21.87 -10.75 5.62
CA PRO A 12 -22.97 -11.67 5.86
C PRO A 12 -22.58 -13.10 6.27
N GLU A 13 -21.48 -13.67 5.74
CA GLU A 13 -21.14 -15.06 6.07
C GLU A 13 -20.52 -15.18 7.47
N SER A 14 -19.75 -14.18 7.88
CA SER A 14 -19.10 -14.10 9.20
C SER A 14 -19.95 -13.40 10.27
N GLY A 15 -21.09 -12.80 9.90
CA GLY A 15 -21.98 -12.09 10.81
C GLY A 15 -21.42 -10.77 11.36
N ILE A 16 -20.24 -10.31 10.89
CA ILE A 16 -19.57 -9.12 11.43
C ILE A 16 -20.41 -7.88 11.16
N THR A 17 -20.68 -7.14 12.22
CA THR A 17 -21.53 -5.94 12.23
C THR A 17 -20.71 -4.66 12.12
N LYS A 18 -21.42 -3.55 11.91
CA LYS A 18 -20.84 -2.20 11.99
C LYS A 18 -20.30 -1.90 13.40
N GLY A 19 -20.95 -2.44 14.44
CA GLY A 19 -20.51 -2.35 15.83
C GLY A 19 -19.17 -3.02 16.05
N ASP A 20 -18.99 -4.23 15.55
CA ASP A 20 -17.72 -4.98 15.68
C ASP A 20 -16.57 -4.27 14.96
N LEU A 21 -16.84 -3.77 13.75
CA LEU A 21 -15.88 -2.98 13.00
C LEU A 21 -15.52 -1.67 13.72
N PHE A 22 -16.50 -1.03 14.35
CA PHE A 22 -16.28 0.17 15.14
C PHE A 22 -15.43 -0.10 16.37
N ASP A 23 -15.70 -1.17 17.13
CA ASP A 23 -14.89 -1.60 18.27
C ASP A 23 -13.43 -1.90 17.86
N TYR A 24 -13.25 -2.64 16.76
CA TYR A 24 -11.93 -2.90 16.21
C TYR A 24 -11.16 -1.60 15.94
N TYR A 25 -11.78 -0.66 15.22
CA TYR A 25 -11.13 0.60 14.89
C TYR A 25 -10.90 1.49 16.10
N ASP A 26 -11.73 1.36 17.14
CA ASP A 26 -11.57 2.04 18.42
C ASP A 26 -10.28 1.60 19.12
N ARG A 27 -10.10 0.29 19.20
CA ARG A 27 -9.01 -0.36 19.92
C ARG A 27 -7.68 -0.29 19.17
N ILE A 28 -7.71 -0.35 17.84
CA ILE A 28 -6.50 -0.25 17.00
C ILE A 28 -6.06 1.20 16.77
N ALA A 29 -6.88 2.20 17.12
CA ALA A 29 -6.61 3.61 16.87
C ALA A 29 -5.22 4.10 17.32
N PRO A 30 -4.68 3.69 18.50
CA PRO A 30 -3.37 4.16 18.96
C PRO A 30 -2.24 3.89 17.97
N VAL A 31 -2.27 2.75 17.26
CA VAL A 31 -1.25 2.40 16.27
C VAL A 31 -1.66 2.81 14.85
N LEU A 32 -2.95 2.80 14.51
CA LEU A 32 -3.43 3.12 13.16
C LEU A 32 -3.43 4.64 12.85
N VAL A 33 -3.87 5.48 13.78
CA VAL A 33 -4.00 6.93 13.54
C VAL A 33 -2.67 7.58 13.11
N PRO A 34 -1.50 7.25 13.71
CA PRO A 34 -0.21 7.72 13.23
C PRO A 34 0.05 7.46 11.74
N HIS A 35 -0.40 6.32 11.20
CA HIS A 35 -0.30 5.98 9.77
C HIS A 35 -1.23 6.77 8.88
N LEU A 36 -2.30 7.36 9.42
CA LEU A 36 -3.27 8.20 8.69
C LEU A 36 -3.01 9.71 8.87
N HIS A 37 -2.27 10.07 9.91
CA HIS A 37 -2.13 11.44 10.38
C HIS A 37 -1.56 12.37 9.30
N ASN A 38 -2.26 13.50 9.08
CA ASN A 38 -1.94 14.53 8.10
C ASN A 38 -1.85 14.03 6.66
N ARG A 39 -2.51 12.91 6.33
CA ARG A 39 -2.64 12.40 4.96
C ARG A 39 -4.04 12.66 4.44
N PRO A 40 -4.20 13.21 3.22
CA PRO A 40 -5.50 13.30 2.57
C PRO A 40 -6.17 11.93 2.47
N PHE A 41 -7.38 11.82 3.02
CA PHE A 41 -8.11 10.55 3.08
C PHE A 41 -9.19 10.47 2.00
N THR A 42 -9.30 9.31 1.34
CA THR A 42 -10.39 9.02 0.40
C THR A 42 -11.35 8.02 1.02
N MET A 43 -12.61 8.42 1.17
CA MET A 43 -13.64 7.56 1.73
C MET A 43 -14.09 6.54 0.67
N LYS A 44 -13.86 5.25 0.90
CA LYS A 44 -14.54 4.18 0.16
C LYS A 44 -15.68 3.67 1.01
N ARG A 45 -16.92 3.88 0.58
CA ARG A 45 -18.11 3.70 1.42
C ARG A 45 -18.92 2.48 0.99
N TRP A 46 -19.25 1.63 1.96
CA TRP A 46 -19.93 0.33 1.82
C TRP A 46 -21.27 0.34 2.58
N ARG A 47 -22.24 1.13 2.10
CA ARG A 47 -23.49 1.39 2.84
C ARG A 47 -24.29 0.12 3.14
N GLU A 48 -24.27 -0.82 2.21
CA GLU A 48 -25.00 -2.09 2.26
C GLU A 48 -24.08 -3.28 2.61
N GLY A 49 -22.90 -3.01 3.18
CA GLY A 49 -21.91 -4.04 3.46
C GLY A 49 -21.16 -4.50 2.20
N ILE A 50 -20.40 -5.59 2.32
CA ILE A 50 -19.47 -6.05 1.28
C ILE A 50 -20.15 -6.69 0.06
N ARG A 51 -21.43 -7.10 0.20
CA ARG A 51 -22.26 -7.62 -0.92
C ARG A 51 -22.87 -6.49 -1.75
N GLY A 52 -22.96 -5.28 -1.21
CA GLY A 52 -23.44 -4.11 -1.92
C GLY A 52 -22.35 -3.43 -2.74
N GLY A 53 -22.77 -2.40 -3.49
CA GLY A 53 -21.84 -1.53 -4.21
C GLY A 53 -21.02 -0.65 -3.27
N SER A 54 -19.79 -0.35 -3.68
CA SER A 54 -18.97 0.69 -3.04
C SER A 54 -18.85 1.93 -3.91
N PHE A 55 -18.65 3.09 -3.30
CA PHE A 55 -18.30 4.30 -4.03
C PHE A 55 -17.17 5.06 -3.34
N PHE A 56 -16.35 5.72 -4.16
CA PHE A 56 -15.25 6.55 -3.70
C PHE A 56 -15.70 8.00 -3.56
N GLN A 57 -15.40 8.59 -2.42
CA GLN A 57 -15.71 9.97 -2.07
C GLN A 57 -14.44 10.65 -1.55
N LYS A 58 -13.84 11.48 -2.41
CA LYS A 58 -12.67 12.31 -2.05
C LYS A 58 -13.08 13.60 -1.33
N GLN A 59 -14.17 14.21 -1.79
CA GLN A 59 -14.72 15.43 -1.21
C GLN A 59 -15.35 15.13 0.15
N ALA A 60 -14.93 15.88 1.18
CA ALA A 60 -15.54 15.88 2.49
C ALA A 60 -17.06 16.03 2.36
N PRO A 61 -17.87 15.13 2.94
CA PRO A 61 -19.31 15.15 2.79
C PRO A 61 -19.92 16.37 3.48
N LYS A 62 -21.07 16.82 2.96
CA LYS A 62 -21.93 17.78 3.67
C LYS A 62 -22.30 17.21 5.05
N GLY A 63 -22.20 18.05 6.08
CA GLY A 63 -22.48 17.64 7.47
C GLY A 63 -21.34 16.91 8.17
N MET A 64 -20.13 16.85 7.58
CA MET A 64 -18.94 16.43 8.31
C MET A 64 -18.71 17.35 9.51
N PRO A 65 -18.45 16.82 10.72
CA PRO A 65 -18.17 17.64 11.89
C PRO A 65 -16.99 18.59 11.66
N SER A 66 -17.12 19.85 12.08
CA SER A 66 -16.13 20.90 11.86
C SER A 66 -14.79 20.66 12.55
N TRP A 67 -14.75 19.79 13.57
CA TRP A 67 -13.52 19.39 14.26
C TRP A 67 -12.67 18.39 13.46
N ILE A 68 -13.20 17.77 12.39
CA ILE A 68 -12.39 16.97 11.45
C ILE A 68 -11.77 17.94 10.44
N PRO A 69 -10.45 18.16 10.46
CA PRO A 69 -9.83 19.11 9.56
C PRO A 69 -9.88 18.60 8.12
N THR A 70 -9.92 19.54 7.17
CA THR A 70 -9.77 19.25 5.74
C THR A 70 -8.55 19.94 5.16
N ARG A 71 -8.06 19.41 4.04
CA ARG A 71 -7.10 20.12 3.20
C ARG A 71 -7.52 20.04 1.74
N GLN A 72 -7.49 21.19 1.09
CA GLN A 72 -7.92 21.32 -0.29
C GLN A 72 -6.78 21.01 -1.26
N PHE A 73 -7.06 20.16 -2.27
CA PHE A 73 -6.15 19.87 -3.35
C PHE A 73 -6.87 19.89 -4.70
N ARG A 74 -6.16 20.30 -5.75
CA ARG A 74 -6.64 20.17 -7.12
C ARG A 74 -6.53 18.71 -7.56
N THR A 75 -7.62 18.19 -8.10
CA THR A 75 -7.72 16.82 -8.62
C THR A 75 -8.16 16.85 -10.07
N HIS A 76 -7.81 15.79 -10.80
CA HIS A 76 -8.14 15.61 -12.22
C HIS A 76 -9.03 14.37 -12.36
N PRO A 77 -10.35 14.53 -12.42
CA PRO A 77 -11.28 13.42 -12.66
C PRO A 77 -11.05 12.79 -14.04
N ARG A 78 -11.48 11.52 -14.20
CA ARG A 78 -11.41 10.82 -15.49
C ARG A 78 -12.28 11.46 -16.57
N GLU A 79 -13.35 12.13 -16.16
CA GLU A 79 -14.32 12.82 -17.02
C GLU A 79 -13.75 14.12 -17.62
N GLY A 80 -12.52 14.50 -17.25
CA GLY A 80 -11.82 15.67 -17.75
C GLY A 80 -11.83 16.86 -16.77
N GLY A 81 -11.01 17.86 -17.10
CA GLY A 81 -10.88 19.10 -16.32
C GLY A 81 -10.10 18.95 -15.02
N SER A 82 -10.27 19.94 -14.14
CA SER A 82 -9.72 19.91 -12.78
C SER A 82 -10.71 20.53 -11.81
N ARG A 83 -10.72 20.04 -10.56
CA ARG A 83 -11.53 20.64 -9.49
C ARG A 83 -10.79 20.61 -8.17
N LEU A 84 -11.06 21.62 -7.35
CA LEU A 84 -10.62 21.65 -5.96
C LEU A 84 -11.48 20.67 -5.16
N VAL A 85 -10.81 19.90 -4.30
CA VAL A 85 -11.44 18.90 -3.45
C VAL A 85 -10.91 19.05 -2.04
N ASP A 86 -11.81 19.17 -1.07
CA ASP A 86 -11.46 19.16 0.34
C ASP A 86 -11.39 17.72 0.84
N PHE A 87 -10.17 17.26 1.13
CA PHE A 87 -9.96 15.93 1.68
C PHE A 87 -10.04 15.97 3.21
N PRO A 88 -10.79 15.07 3.85
CA PRO A 88 -10.72 14.92 5.31
C PRO A 88 -9.34 14.41 5.74
N LEU A 89 -8.92 14.81 6.94
CA LEU A 89 -7.70 14.33 7.59
C LEU A 89 -8.07 13.53 8.84
N VAL A 90 -7.67 12.26 8.88
CA VAL A 90 -7.97 11.35 9.99
C VAL A 90 -6.86 11.47 11.03
N ASN A 91 -6.91 12.54 11.82
CA ASN A 91 -5.87 12.91 12.77
C ASN A 91 -6.13 12.46 14.22
N SER A 92 -7.29 11.88 14.49
CA SER A 92 -7.67 11.41 15.83
C SER A 92 -8.46 10.10 15.78
N ARG A 93 -8.57 9.45 16.94
CA ARG A 93 -9.45 8.29 17.15
C ARG A 93 -10.89 8.63 16.77
N GLU A 94 -11.39 9.78 17.18
CA GLU A 94 -12.76 10.21 16.89
C GLU A 94 -12.99 10.40 15.38
N ALA A 95 -12.02 10.95 14.65
CA ALA A 95 -12.09 11.10 13.21
C ALA A 95 -12.11 9.73 12.52
N LEU A 96 -11.29 8.78 12.98
CA LEU A 96 -11.26 7.40 12.47
C LEU A 96 -12.61 6.72 12.66
N LEU A 97 -13.15 6.77 13.87
CA LEU A 97 -14.47 6.21 14.18
C LEU A 97 -15.58 6.87 13.36
N TRP A 98 -15.46 8.16 13.07
CA TRP A 98 -16.39 8.85 12.18
C TRP A 98 -16.33 8.31 10.74
N MET A 99 -15.14 7.93 10.25
CA MET A 99 -15.04 7.25 8.94
C MET A 99 -15.81 5.92 8.94
N VAL A 100 -15.74 5.14 10.02
CA VAL A 100 -16.52 3.90 10.20
C VAL A 100 -18.02 4.20 10.27
N GLN A 101 -18.43 5.23 11.01
CA GLN A 101 -19.82 5.71 11.04
C GLN A 101 -20.33 6.03 9.63
N MET A 102 -19.45 6.54 8.76
CA MET A 102 -19.73 6.84 7.35
C MET A 102 -19.60 5.64 6.41
N HIS A 103 -19.53 4.42 6.94
CA HIS A 103 -19.43 3.15 6.21
C HIS A 103 -18.11 2.93 5.49
N CYS A 104 -17.01 3.54 5.94
CA CYS A 104 -15.69 3.16 5.50
C CYS A 104 -15.25 1.88 6.22
N ILE A 105 -15.13 0.79 5.46
CA ILE A 105 -14.55 -0.46 5.94
C ILE A 105 -13.03 -0.37 5.90
N ASP A 106 -12.47 0.15 4.81
CA ASP A 106 -11.05 0.28 4.57
C ASP A 106 -10.55 1.73 4.65
N MET A 107 -9.37 1.90 5.26
CA MET A 107 -8.72 3.19 5.51
C MET A 107 -7.73 3.51 4.39
N ASN A 108 -8.08 4.47 3.54
CA ASN A 108 -7.39 4.78 2.30
C ASN A 108 -6.81 6.20 2.32
N ALA A 109 -5.53 6.32 2.65
CA ALA A 109 -4.82 7.58 2.75
C ALA A 109 -3.73 7.72 1.69
N TRP A 110 -3.36 8.96 1.37
CA TRP A 110 -2.23 9.26 0.48
C TRP A 110 -0.88 8.83 1.07
N TYR A 111 0.10 8.60 0.21
CA TYR A 111 1.47 8.25 0.62
C TYR A 111 2.27 9.46 1.10
N SER A 112 1.77 10.67 0.83
CA SER A 112 2.35 11.93 1.26
C SER A 112 1.44 12.64 2.25
N ARG A 113 2.03 13.64 2.93
CA ARG A 113 1.36 14.45 3.95
C ARG A 113 1.05 15.85 3.42
N VAL A 114 0.09 16.52 4.04
CA VAL A 114 -0.41 17.84 3.61
C VAL A 114 0.63 18.96 3.57
N ASP A 115 1.72 18.84 4.34
CA ASP A 115 2.81 19.82 4.38
C ASP A 115 3.77 19.67 3.18
N LYS A 116 3.95 18.46 2.65
CA LYS A 116 4.74 18.18 1.43
C LYS A 116 4.00 17.18 0.53
N PRO A 117 2.89 17.58 -0.11
CA PRO A 117 1.99 16.66 -0.81
C PRO A 117 2.63 15.99 -2.03
N ALA A 118 3.68 16.58 -2.62
CA ALA A 118 4.43 16.01 -3.75
C ALA A 118 5.59 15.10 -3.34
N ARG A 119 5.81 14.89 -2.04
CA ARG A 119 6.94 14.12 -1.49
C ARG A 119 6.40 12.95 -0.64
N PRO A 120 6.33 11.73 -1.20
CA PRO A 120 5.85 10.56 -0.45
C PRO A 120 6.78 10.19 0.71
N ASP A 121 6.23 9.52 1.71
CA ASP A 121 6.96 8.98 2.86
C ASP A 121 7.63 7.63 2.56
N PHE A 122 7.19 6.92 1.52
CA PHE A 122 7.70 5.59 1.19
C PHE A 122 7.60 5.30 -0.31
N VAL A 123 8.43 4.36 -0.77
CA VAL A 123 8.22 3.61 -2.01
C VAL A 123 7.38 2.38 -1.68
N LEU A 124 6.45 2.03 -2.56
CA LEU A 124 5.60 0.86 -2.46
C LEU A 124 5.89 -0.14 -3.60
N PHE A 125 6.07 -1.39 -3.24
CA PHE A 125 5.95 -2.52 -4.17
C PHE A 125 4.66 -3.27 -3.82
N ASP A 126 3.66 -3.18 -4.69
CA ASP A 126 2.37 -3.86 -4.56
C ASP A 126 2.43 -5.17 -5.36
N LEU A 127 2.39 -6.30 -4.65
CA LEU A 127 2.55 -7.64 -5.22
C LEU A 127 1.18 -8.29 -5.34
N ASP A 128 0.72 -8.44 -6.59
CA ASP A 128 -0.57 -8.99 -6.97
C ASP A 128 -0.38 -10.37 -7.62
N PRO A 129 -0.52 -11.47 -6.85
CA PRO A 129 -0.37 -12.83 -7.38
C PRO A 129 -1.57 -13.25 -8.24
N PRO A 130 -1.43 -14.32 -9.03
CA PRO A 130 -2.58 -15.06 -9.54
C PRO A 130 -3.51 -15.52 -8.41
N ASP A 131 -4.79 -15.72 -8.74
CA ASP A 131 -5.79 -16.11 -7.75
C ASP A 131 -5.39 -17.44 -7.07
N GLY A 132 -5.32 -17.46 -5.74
CA GLY A 132 -4.90 -18.64 -4.97
C GLY A 132 -3.39 -18.83 -4.79
N GLU A 133 -2.55 -17.99 -5.43
CA GLU A 133 -1.08 -18.15 -5.46
C GLU A 133 -0.34 -17.28 -4.42
N PHE A 134 -0.83 -17.24 -3.17
CA PHE A 134 -0.19 -16.45 -2.10
C PHE A 134 1.27 -16.90 -1.84
N ARG A 135 1.55 -18.21 -1.97
CA ARG A 135 2.92 -18.74 -1.86
C ARG A 135 3.87 -18.13 -2.88
N LEU A 136 3.39 -17.88 -4.10
CA LEU A 136 4.17 -17.22 -5.13
C LEU A 136 4.39 -15.75 -4.79
N ALA A 137 3.39 -15.06 -4.22
CA ALA A 137 3.57 -13.71 -3.69
C ALA A 137 4.65 -13.65 -2.60
N VAL A 138 4.70 -14.63 -1.68
CA VAL A 138 5.75 -14.72 -0.65
C VAL A 138 7.12 -14.84 -1.30
N ARG A 139 7.27 -15.70 -2.31
CA ARG A 139 8.53 -15.84 -3.06
C ARG A 139 8.93 -14.52 -3.73
N ALA A 140 8.00 -13.85 -4.40
CA ALA A 140 8.25 -12.56 -5.04
C ALA A 140 8.62 -11.47 -4.01
N ALA A 141 7.98 -11.44 -2.85
CA ALA A 141 8.29 -10.49 -1.77
C ALA A 141 9.70 -10.67 -1.23
N ARG A 142 10.19 -11.92 -1.12
CA ARG A 142 11.58 -12.21 -0.72
C ARG A 142 12.60 -11.72 -1.74
N LEU A 143 12.33 -11.92 -3.03
CA LEU A 143 13.18 -11.38 -4.11
C LEU A 143 13.22 -9.84 -4.08
N VAL A 144 12.09 -9.19 -3.81
CA VAL A 144 12.05 -7.73 -3.61
C VAL A 144 12.88 -7.33 -2.39
N ARG A 145 12.76 -8.04 -1.26
CA ARG A 145 13.56 -7.79 -0.05
C ARG A 145 15.05 -7.88 -0.35
N GLU A 146 15.50 -8.97 -0.96
CA GLU A 146 16.91 -9.23 -1.30
C GLU A 146 17.48 -8.12 -2.21
N ALA A 147 16.71 -7.72 -3.23
CA ALA A 147 17.09 -6.61 -4.11
C ALA A 147 17.24 -5.29 -3.35
N LEU A 148 16.37 -5.02 -2.36
CA LEU A 148 16.43 -3.82 -1.54
C LEU A 148 17.59 -3.86 -0.54
N GLU A 149 17.89 -5.03 0.02
CA GLU A 149 19.04 -5.25 0.91
C GLU A 149 20.38 -5.01 0.17
N GLN A 150 20.51 -5.46 -1.09
CA GLN A 150 21.66 -5.15 -1.95
C GLN A 150 21.81 -3.64 -2.23
N LEU A 151 20.70 -2.91 -2.18
CA LEU A 151 20.67 -1.45 -2.31
C LEU A 151 20.81 -0.73 -0.96
N GLU A 152 21.04 -1.47 0.13
CA GLU A 152 21.16 -0.97 1.50
C GLU A 152 19.91 -0.20 1.96
N LEU A 153 18.73 -0.64 1.48
CA LEU A 153 17.44 -0.06 1.80
C LEU A 153 16.65 -1.00 2.70
N ARG A 154 16.35 -0.53 3.92
CA ARG A 154 15.43 -1.21 4.83
C ARG A 154 14.02 -1.19 4.24
N SER A 155 13.36 -2.34 4.30
CA SER A 155 12.01 -2.51 3.82
C SER A 155 11.15 -3.23 4.85
N TYR A 156 9.85 -2.97 4.81
CA TYR A 156 8.86 -3.49 5.76
C TYR A 156 7.72 -4.11 4.99
N VAL A 157 7.17 -5.21 5.50
CA VAL A 157 6.17 -6.00 4.79
C VAL A 157 4.85 -6.05 5.55
N LYS A 158 3.76 -6.04 4.80
CA LYS A 158 2.42 -6.32 5.31
C LYS A 158 1.63 -7.14 4.32
N THR A 159 0.71 -7.97 4.81
CA THR A 159 -0.33 -8.50 3.92
C THR A 159 -1.18 -7.36 3.42
N SER A 160 -1.72 -7.48 2.21
CA SER A 160 -2.71 -6.51 1.73
C SER A 160 -4.02 -6.63 2.53
N GLY A 161 -4.30 -7.79 3.15
CA GLY A 161 -5.62 -8.16 3.68
C GLY A 161 -6.59 -8.62 2.57
N ALA A 162 -6.08 -8.84 1.37
CA ALA A 162 -6.71 -9.57 0.29
C ALA A 162 -5.71 -10.64 -0.18
N ASP A 163 -5.50 -10.80 -1.47
CA ASP A 163 -4.66 -11.87 -2.03
C ASP A 163 -3.17 -11.47 -2.13
N GLY A 164 -2.85 -10.17 -2.06
CA GLY A 164 -1.50 -9.64 -2.30
C GLY A 164 -0.68 -9.30 -1.06
N ILE A 165 0.57 -8.86 -1.30
CA ILE A 165 1.54 -8.41 -0.30
C ILE A 165 2.02 -7.01 -0.65
N HIS A 166 2.23 -6.16 0.35
CA HIS A 166 2.86 -4.86 0.14
C HIS A 166 4.23 -4.83 0.81
N VAL A 167 5.25 -4.41 0.06
CA VAL A 167 6.59 -4.12 0.59
C VAL A 167 6.84 -2.62 0.50
N LEU A 168 7.14 -2.00 1.63
CA LEU A 168 7.31 -0.55 1.76
C LEU A 168 8.75 -0.21 2.14
N VAL A 169 9.31 0.78 1.45
CA VAL A 169 10.64 1.35 1.75
C VAL A 169 10.41 2.76 2.28
N PRO A 170 10.52 3.00 3.60
CA PRO A 170 10.39 4.34 4.13
C PRO A 170 11.58 5.21 3.68
N ILE A 171 11.28 6.41 3.22
CA ILE A 171 12.25 7.34 2.65
C ILE A 171 12.11 8.71 3.30
N THR A 172 13.18 9.47 3.23
CA THR A 172 13.11 10.90 3.57
C THR A 172 12.32 11.61 2.49
N ARG A 173 11.38 12.49 2.89
CA ARG A 173 10.52 13.32 2.02
C ARG A 173 11.28 14.42 1.24
N ARG A 174 12.36 14.01 0.55
CA ARG A 174 13.20 14.79 -0.36
C ARG A 174 13.02 14.32 -1.81
N HIS A 175 12.47 13.12 -2.00
CA HIS A 175 12.21 12.52 -3.32
C HIS A 175 10.77 12.78 -3.75
N GLY A 176 10.56 13.08 -5.04
CA GLY A 176 9.23 13.28 -5.63
C GLY A 176 8.64 11.98 -6.15
N PHE A 177 7.35 12.00 -6.52
CA PHE A 177 6.66 10.83 -7.06
C PHE A 177 7.33 10.25 -8.30
N ASP A 178 7.85 11.09 -9.21
CA ASP A 178 8.57 10.62 -10.41
C ASP A 178 9.82 9.80 -10.04
N GLN A 179 10.56 10.24 -9.02
CA GLN A 179 11.75 9.54 -8.54
C GLN A 179 11.40 8.23 -7.85
N THR A 180 10.36 8.20 -7.02
CA THR A 180 9.92 6.96 -6.36
C THR A 180 9.33 5.97 -7.35
N HIS A 181 8.57 6.46 -8.35
CA HIS A 181 8.04 5.64 -9.43
C HIS A 181 9.17 5.05 -10.27
N GLY A 182 10.10 5.88 -10.75
CA GLY A 182 11.24 5.42 -11.56
C GLY A 182 12.12 4.41 -10.82
N PHE A 183 12.33 4.61 -9.51
CA PHE A 183 13.02 3.64 -8.66
C PHE A 183 12.28 2.30 -8.58
N ALA A 184 10.98 2.32 -8.25
CA ALA A 184 10.17 1.11 -8.16
C ALA A 184 10.10 0.38 -9.52
N GLU A 185 9.93 1.11 -10.61
CA GLU A 185 9.90 0.58 -11.97
C GLU A 185 11.21 -0.12 -12.33
N ALA A 186 12.36 0.53 -12.10
CA ALA A 186 13.66 -0.04 -12.41
C ALA A 186 13.93 -1.34 -11.64
N VAL A 187 13.63 -1.36 -10.34
CA VAL A 187 13.76 -2.57 -9.51
C VAL A 187 12.81 -3.67 -9.99
N SER A 188 11.54 -3.32 -10.27
CA SER A 188 10.52 -4.29 -10.70
C SER A 188 10.85 -4.92 -12.04
N LYS A 189 11.27 -4.12 -13.03
CA LYS A 189 11.65 -4.62 -14.36
C LYS A 189 12.89 -5.50 -14.32
N ARG A 190 13.88 -5.14 -13.51
CA ARG A 190 15.08 -5.98 -13.28
C ARG A 190 14.67 -7.34 -12.70
N LEU A 191 13.88 -7.34 -11.63
CA LEU A 191 13.43 -8.58 -10.99
C LEU A 191 12.59 -9.45 -11.93
N ALA A 192 11.72 -8.86 -12.75
CA ALA A 192 10.94 -9.58 -13.75
C ALA A 192 11.84 -10.23 -14.82
N ALA A 193 12.89 -9.54 -15.27
CA ALA A 193 13.84 -10.08 -16.24
C ALA A 193 14.71 -11.21 -15.67
N GLU A 194 15.10 -11.10 -14.39
CA GLU A 194 15.92 -12.09 -13.69
C GLU A 194 15.11 -13.32 -13.24
N ASN A 195 13.79 -13.18 -13.05
CA ASN A 195 12.92 -14.22 -12.49
C ASN A 195 11.67 -14.47 -13.37
N PRO A 196 11.84 -14.84 -14.66
CA PRO A 196 10.72 -15.10 -15.55
C PRO A 196 9.82 -16.22 -15.00
N GLY A 197 8.52 -16.03 -15.10
CA GLY A 197 7.51 -16.96 -14.57
C GLY A 197 7.20 -16.81 -13.07
N VAL A 198 8.01 -16.06 -12.32
CA VAL A 198 7.76 -15.75 -10.90
C VAL A 198 7.27 -14.31 -10.75
N ILE A 199 7.93 -13.36 -11.42
CA ILE A 199 7.61 -11.93 -11.35
C ILE A 199 7.30 -11.42 -12.75
N THR A 200 6.30 -10.54 -12.85
CA THR A 200 5.96 -9.82 -14.08
C THR A 200 5.68 -8.34 -13.79
N THR A 201 5.85 -7.51 -14.82
CA THR A 201 5.38 -6.12 -14.86
C THR A 201 4.24 -5.94 -15.88
N GLU A 202 3.69 -7.02 -16.44
CA GLU A 202 2.58 -6.98 -17.38
C GLU A 202 1.28 -6.58 -16.67
N TRP A 203 0.70 -5.47 -17.08
CA TRP A 203 -0.49 -4.92 -16.42
C TRP A 203 -1.76 -5.71 -16.76
N LEU A 204 -1.87 -6.27 -17.97
CA LEU A 204 -3.07 -6.98 -18.40
C LEU A 204 -3.13 -8.37 -17.75
N LYS A 205 -4.08 -8.59 -16.81
CA LYS A 205 -4.23 -9.87 -16.07
C LYS A 205 -4.19 -11.11 -16.96
N ARG A 206 -4.82 -11.08 -18.14
CA ARG A 206 -4.83 -12.20 -19.12
C ARG A 206 -3.47 -12.56 -19.74
N LYS A 207 -2.48 -11.67 -19.66
CA LYS A 207 -1.12 -11.87 -20.20
C LYS A 207 -0.08 -12.10 -19.10
N ARG A 208 -0.47 -11.99 -17.83
CA ARG A 208 0.43 -12.16 -16.69
C ARG A 208 0.84 -13.61 -16.55
N VAL A 209 2.12 -13.83 -16.34
CA VAL A 209 2.67 -15.09 -15.83
C VAL A 209 3.50 -14.73 -14.60
N GLY A 210 3.11 -15.27 -13.44
CA GLY A 210 3.70 -14.91 -12.15
C GLY A 210 3.01 -13.72 -11.46
N VAL A 211 3.67 -13.20 -10.43
CA VAL A 211 3.19 -12.11 -9.57
C VAL A 211 3.43 -10.76 -10.25
N LEU A 212 2.39 -9.94 -10.40
CA LEU A 212 2.58 -8.57 -10.82
C LEU A 212 3.21 -7.76 -9.69
N ILE A 213 4.30 -7.04 -9.98
CA ILE A 213 4.73 -5.92 -9.15
C ILE A 213 4.16 -4.63 -9.75
N ASP A 214 3.09 -4.10 -9.16
CA ASP A 214 2.41 -2.89 -9.63
C ASP A 214 3.11 -1.63 -9.12
N TYR A 215 4.22 -1.28 -9.77
CA TYR A 215 4.97 -0.07 -9.45
C TYR A 215 4.20 1.23 -9.77
N HIS A 216 3.14 1.18 -10.58
CA HIS A 216 2.28 2.34 -10.88
C HIS A 216 1.44 2.80 -9.68
N GLN A 217 1.46 2.05 -8.59
CA GLN A 217 0.91 2.51 -7.32
C GLN A 217 1.67 3.73 -6.77
N ASN A 218 2.94 3.95 -7.14
CA ASN A 218 3.78 5.08 -6.69
C ASN A 218 3.45 6.42 -7.38
N GLY A 219 2.18 6.80 -7.42
CA GLY A 219 1.71 8.01 -8.09
C GLY A 219 1.15 9.07 -7.13
N ALA A 220 1.15 10.33 -7.57
CA ALA A 220 0.52 11.41 -6.84
C ALA A 220 -0.98 11.16 -6.64
N GLY A 221 -1.47 11.37 -5.42
CA GLY A 221 -2.89 11.19 -5.06
C GLY A 221 -3.38 9.74 -5.07
N LYS A 222 -2.48 8.76 -5.22
CA LYS A 222 -2.78 7.33 -5.02
C LYS A 222 -3.02 7.05 -3.54
N THR A 223 -3.83 6.04 -3.28
CA THR A 223 -4.15 5.55 -1.94
C THR A 223 -3.95 4.05 -1.89
N ILE A 224 -3.56 3.58 -0.72
CA ILE A 224 -3.45 2.16 -0.40
C ILE A 224 -4.23 1.93 0.89
N ALA A 225 -4.75 0.71 1.07
CA ALA A 225 -5.22 0.29 2.37
C ALA A 225 -4.08 0.45 3.38
N SER A 226 -4.31 1.25 4.42
CA SER A 226 -3.35 1.51 5.49
C SER A 226 -2.93 0.22 6.19
N ALA A 227 -1.77 0.24 6.85
CA ALA A 227 -1.48 -0.77 7.88
C ALA A 227 -2.65 -0.81 8.88
N TYR A 228 -3.01 -2.01 9.37
CA TYR A 228 -4.11 -2.24 10.30
C TYR A 228 -5.52 -1.94 9.77
N SER A 229 -5.67 -1.63 8.49
CA SER A 229 -7.00 -1.46 7.88
C SER A 229 -7.67 -2.81 7.67
N ALA A 230 -8.89 -2.98 8.18
CA ALA A 230 -9.79 -4.05 7.74
C ALA A 230 -10.07 -3.90 6.24
N ARG A 231 -10.35 -5.01 5.56
CA ARG A 231 -10.64 -5.06 4.13
C ARG A 231 -12.07 -5.52 3.89
N PRO A 232 -12.74 -5.01 2.84
CA PRO A 232 -14.11 -5.40 2.48
C PRO A 232 -14.10 -6.76 1.75
N LYS A 233 -13.70 -7.79 2.49
CA LYS A 233 -13.64 -9.19 2.11
C LYS A 233 -14.25 -9.99 3.25
N GLU A 234 -14.83 -11.15 2.94
CA GLU A 234 -15.47 -11.97 3.97
C GLU A 234 -14.50 -12.31 5.11
N GLY A 235 -15.00 -12.28 6.35
CA GLY A 235 -14.18 -12.43 7.56
C GLY A 235 -13.39 -11.17 7.99
N ALA A 236 -13.58 -10.03 7.30
CA ALA A 236 -12.91 -8.76 7.57
C ALA A 236 -11.38 -8.88 7.78
N PRO A 237 -10.64 -9.54 6.86
CA PRO A 237 -9.19 -9.66 6.97
C PRO A 237 -8.54 -8.27 6.99
N VAL A 238 -7.39 -8.18 7.65
CA VAL A 238 -6.71 -6.92 7.89
C VAL A 238 -5.43 -6.84 7.07
N SER A 239 -5.11 -5.65 6.57
CA SER A 239 -3.80 -5.37 6.02
C SER A 239 -2.77 -5.32 7.15
N THR A 240 -2.09 -6.44 7.37
CA THR A 240 -1.43 -6.71 8.64
C THR A 240 0.08 -6.58 8.51
N PRO A 241 0.71 -5.65 9.22
CA PRO A 241 2.17 -5.60 9.36
C PRO A 241 2.74 -6.90 9.93
N LEU A 242 3.85 -7.34 9.35
CA LEU A 242 4.56 -8.54 9.74
C LEU A 242 6.05 -8.23 9.90
N ARG A 243 6.70 -8.96 10.80
CA ARG A 243 8.13 -9.19 10.70
C ARG A 243 8.39 -10.03 9.46
N TRP A 244 9.54 -9.83 8.84
CA TRP A 244 9.82 -10.58 7.62
C TRP A 244 9.89 -12.08 7.88
N GLU A 245 10.34 -12.53 9.05
CA GLU A 245 10.47 -13.94 9.42
C GLU A 245 9.10 -14.66 9.42
N GLU A 246 8.01 -13.92 9.65
CA GLU A 246 6.64 -14.44 9.65
C GLU A 246 6.09 -14.67 8.24
N LEU A 247 6.67 -14.01 7.22
CA LEU A 247 6.21 -14.11 5.84
C LEU A 247 6.68 -15.43 5.20
N THR A 248 5.98 -16.51 5.51
CA THR A 248 6.28 -17.88 5.06
C THR A 248 5.23 -18.39 4.07
N ALA A 249 5.56 -19.47 3.34
CA ALA A 249 4.63 -20.09 2.40
C ALA A 249 3.41 -20.78 3.07
N THR A 250 3.42 -20.91 4.40
CA THR A 250 2.33 -21.48 5.19
C THR A 250 1.45 -20.42 5.85
N LEU A 251 1.83 -19.14 5.77
CA LEU A 251 1.00 -18.04 6.26
C LEU A 251 -0.30 -17.97 5.46
N ASP A 252 -1.45 -18.05 6.14
CA ASP A 252 -2.75 -17.76 5.54
C ASP A 252 -3.16 -16.31 5.90
N PRO A 253 -3.16 -15.37 4.95
CA PRO A 253 -3.52 -13.98 5.22
C PRO A 253 -4.98 -13.82 5.70
N ARG A 254 -5.86 -14.80 5.44
CA ARG A 254 -7.26 -14.76 5.88
C ARG A 254 -7.41 -15.00 7.38
N GLN A 255 -6.40 -15.60 8.03
CA GLN A 255 -6.38 -15.78 9.49
C GLN A 255 -6.01 -14.49 10.23
N LEU A 256 -5.51 -13.48 9.52
CA LEU A 256 -5.17 -12.17 10.07
C LEU A 256 -6.40 -11.24 10.07
N GLY A 257 -7.44 -11.66 10.80
CA GLY A 257 -8.66 -10.88 11.04
C GLY A 257 -8.52 -9.85 12.16
N MET A 258 -9.59 -9.08 12.40
CA MET A 258 -9.62 -7.98 13.38
C MET A 258 -9.13 -8.38 14.78
N GLU A 259 -9.65 -9.48 15.34
CA GLU A 259 -9.28 -9.95 16.67
C GLU A 259 -7.82 -10.42 16.74
N ALA A 260 -7.36 -11.17 15.72
CA ALA A 260 -5.98 -11.65 15.64
C ALA A 260 -5.00 -10.47 15.57
N VAL A 261 -5.32 -9.42 14.82
CA VAL A 261 -4.47 -8.22 14.72
C VAL A 261 -4.44 -7.44 16.02
N LEU A 262 -5.56 -7.30 16.74
CA LEU A 262 -5.56 -6.67 18.06
C LEU A 262 -4.62 -7.38 19.03
N ARG A 263 -4.71 -8.72 19.12
CA ARG A 263 -3.78 -9.50 19.95
C ARG A 263 -2.32 -9.30 19.55
N ARG A 264 -2.03 -9.25 18.26
CA ARG A 264 -0.67 -9.01 17.75
C ARG A 264 -0.15 -7.63 18.14
N VAL A 265 -0.99 -6.61 18.12
CA VAL A 265 -0.61 -5.26 18.55
C VAL A 265 -0.38 -5.21 20.07
N ASP A 266 -1.21 -5.91 20.85
CA ASP A 266 -1.00 -6.04 22.30
C ASP A 266 0.34 -6.74 22.61
N GLU A 267 0.73 -7.76 21.82
CA GLU A 267 1.95 -8.55 22.03
C GLU A 267 3.22 -7.86 21.48
N HIS A 268 3.12 -7.17 20.35
CA HIS A 268 4.29 -6.70 19.60
C HIS A 268 4.37 -5.19 19.39
N GLY A 269 3.32 -4.44 19.76
CA GLY A 269 3.18 -3.03 19.43
C GLY A 269 3.00 -2.77 17.93
N ASP A 270 3.34 -1.55 17.50
CA ASP A 270 3.29 -1.15 16.08
C ASP A 270 4.53 -1.64 15.32
N LEU A 271 4.45 -2.85 14.75
CA LEU A 271 5.49 -3.40 13.86
C LEU A 271 5.79 -2.53 12.64
N PHE A 272 4.90 -1.58 12.30
CA PHE A 272 5.03 -0.69 11.16
C PHE A 272 5.44 0.73 11.52
N GLU A 273 5.58 1.06 12.82
CA GLU A 273 6.05 2.37 13.30
C GLU A 273 7.31 2.86 12.58
N PRO A 274 8.33 2.02 12.29
CA PRO A 274 9.52 2.46 11.58
C PRO A 274 9.24 3.05 10.18
N VAL A 275 8.11 2.71 9.55
CA VAL A 275 7.70 3.29 8.27
C VAL A 275 7.34 4.78 8.39
N LEU A 276 6.90 5.23 9.58
CA LEU A 276 6.56 6.63 9.86
C LEU A 276 7.79 7.54 9.94
N GLY A 277 8.94 6.96 10.32
CA GLY A 277 10.18 7.68 10.59
C GLY A 277 11.02 8.05 9.36
N GLY A 278 10.80 7.39 8.22
CA GLY A 278 11.56 7.65 7.00
C GLY A 278 13.06 7.34 7.17
N GLY A 279 13.90 8.35 6.92
CA GLY A 279 15.33 8.32 7.28
C GLY A 279 16.27 7.67 6.25
N GLN A 280 15.75 7.19 5.12
CA GLN A 280 16.57 6.62 4.04
C GLN A 280 16.53 7.54 2.81
N SER A 281 17.65 7.68 2.10
CA SER A 281 17.67 8.39 0.81
C SER A 281 17.77 7.39 -0.33
N LEU A 282 16.98 7.62 -1.37
CA LEU A 282 17.08 6.84 -2.61
C LEU A 282 18.28 7.27 -3.47
N GLY A 283 19.01 8.34 -3.11
CA GLY A 283 20.03 8.92 -3.98
C GLY A 283 21.16 7.95 -4.37
N ALA A 284 21.66 7.15 -3.42
CA ALA A 284 22.69 6.15 -3.72
C ALA A 284 22.15 5.02 -4.61
N ALA A 285 20.94 4.54 -4.31
CA ALA A 285 20.28 3.47 -5.07
C ALA A 285 19.94 3.90 -6.50
N LEU A 286 19.41 5.11 -6.69
CA LEU A 286 19.15 5.70 -8.01
C LEU A 286 20.41 5.77 -8.85
N ARG A 287 21.53 6.28 -8.30
CA ARG A 287 22.82 6.30 -9.01
C ARG A 287 23.35 4.91 -9.35
N ARG A 288 23.14 3.92 -8.47
CA ARG A 288 23.51 2.53 -8.75
C ARG A 288 22.70 2.00 -9.94
N LEU A 289 21.40 2.24 -9.98
CA LEU A 289 20.53 1.81 -11.07
C LEU A 289 20.89 2.49 -12.40
N GLU A 290 21.13 3.80 -12.41
CA GLU A 290 21.56 4.56 -13.59
C GLU A 290 22.84 4.00 -14.21
N ARG A 291 23.84 3.66 -13.39
CA ARG A 291 25.11 3.05 -13.86
C ARG A 291 24.90 1.68 -14.49
N HIS A 292 24.03 0.84 -13.92
CA HIS A 292 23.73 -0.48 -14.46
C HIS A 292 22.97 -0.39 -15.80
N SER A 293 22.04 0.56 -15.93
CA SER A 293 21.35 0.82 -17.19
C SER A 293 22.32 1.33 -18.27
N ALA A 294 23.24 2.23 -17.91
CA ALA A 294 24.27 2.73 -18.82
C ALA A 294 25.25 1.63 -19.27
N SER A 295 25.64 0.71 -18.37
CA SER A 295 26.54 -0.40 -18.73
C SER A 295 25.87 -1.46 -19.61
N GLN A 296 24.56 -1.67 -19.47
CA GLN A 296 23.80 -2.59 -20.34
C GLN A 296 23.49 -2.00 -21.73
N ALA A 297 23.41 -0.66 -21.84
CA ALA A 297 23.19 0.04 -23.10
C ALA A 297 24.47 0.27 -23.92
N ALA A 298 25.66 0.03 -23.37
CA ALA A 298 26.92 0.17 -24.09
C ALA A 298 27.03 -0.91 -25.20
N PRO A 299 27.36 -0.54 -26.45
CA PRO A 299 27.46 -1.50 -27.54
C PRO A 299 28.55 -2.53 -27.23
N ARG A 300 28.22 -3.83 -27.33
CA ARG A 300 29.21 -4.91 -27.27
C ARG A 300 30.22 -4.66 -28.39
N ARG A 301 31.49 -4.39 -28.03
CA ARG A 301 32.56 -4.24 -29.01
C ARG A 301 32.58 -5.48 -29.92
N PRO A 302 32.63 -5.32 -31.26
CA PRO A 302 32.83 -6.46 -32.14
C PRO A 302 34.15 -7.13 -31.77
N SER A 303 34.11 -8.43 -31.55
CA SER A 303 35.31 -9.26 -31.44
C SER A 303 36.15 -9.05 -32.71
N GLN A 304 37.33 -8.44 -32.58
CA GLN A 304 38.31 -8.45 -33.65
C GLN A 304 38.75 -9.89 -33.87
N ILE A 305 38.17 -10.54 -34.89
CA ILE A 305 38.71 -11.75 -35.47
C ILE A 305 40.00 -11.33 -36.16
N GLY A 306 41.13 -11.63 -35.51
CA GLY A 306 42.45 -11.42 -36.08
C GLY A 306 42.64 -12.29 -37.30
N VAL A 307 42.57 -11.69 -38.49
CA VAL A 307 43.06 -12.32 -39.72
C VAL A 307 44.58 -12.29 -39.63
N ARG A 308 45.19 -13.44 -39.36
CA ARG A 308 46.63 -13.64 -39.56
C ARG A 308 46.87 -13.78 -41.06
N SER A 309 47.67 -12.87 -41.59
CA SER A 309 48.27 -12.94 -42.92
C SER A 309 49.35 -14.05 -42.96
N THR A 310 49.25 -14.92 -43.94
CA THR A 310 50.36 -15.69 -44.53
C THR A 310 50.24 -15.60 -46.04
#